data_AF-A0A9X0D3V4-F1
#
_entry.id   AF-A0A9X0D3V4-F1
#
_cell.length_a   1.000
_cell.length_b   1.000
_cell.length_c   1.000
_cell.angle_alpha   90.00
_cell.angle_beta   90.00
_cell.angle_gamma   90.00
#
_symmetry.space_group_name_H-M   'P 1'
#
loop_
_entity.id
_entity.type
_entity.pdbx_description
1 polymer ?
#
loop_
_entity_poly.entity_id
_entity_poly.type
_entity_poly.pdbx_seq_one_letter_code
_entity_poly.pdbx_strand_id
1 'polypeptide(L)'
;MKHVQILASCICLFLILCINEIRASCPDKPTLNKQKTTDRKLLLHSIQVIRGFLSPYQCADACLRDSRCKSFNFKRKQESDDISECEINNVKWSETVAGEVVHRTGWDLYDELDSGRLQEIFLYPSASCELSPQRVPLPEHLG
;
A
#
# COMPACT_ATOMS: atom_id res chain seq x y z
N MET A 1 37.63 21.04 -35.81
CA MET A 1 37.88 20.20 -34.62
C MET A 1 37.12 20.63 -33.37
N LYS A 2 37.00 21.94 -33.06
CA LYS A 2 36.28 22.44 -31.87
C LYS A 2 34.77 22.13 -31.84
N HIS A 3 34.10 22.15 -33.00
CA HIS A 3 32.66 21.85 -33.10
C HIS A 3 32.28 20.41 -32.75
N VAL A 4 33.18 19.44 -32.98
CA VAL A 4 32.93 18.02 -32.68
C VAL A 4 32.96 17.76 -31.17
N GLN A 5 33.83 18.44 -30.43
CA GLN A 5 33.90 18.34 -28.97
C GLN A 5 32.68 18.98 -28.29
N ILE A 6 32.17 20.08 -28.84
CA ILE A 6 30.96 20.75 -28.33
C ILE A 6 29.74 19.84 -28.52
N LEU A 7 29.60 19.23 -29.70
CA LEU A 7 28.53 18.27 -29.98
C LEU A 7 28.59 17.04 -29.07
N ALA A 8 29.76 16.45 -28.86
CA ALA A 8 29.93 15.30 -27.97
C ALA A 8 29.59 15.65 -26.50
N SER A 9 29.96 16.85 -26.04
CA SER A 9 29.64 17.34 -24.70
C SER A 9 28.14 17.56 -24.51
N CYS A 10 27.47 18.15 -25.50
CA CYS A 10 26.01 18.31 -25.48
C CYS A 10 25.29 16.96 -25.46
N ILE A 11 25.72 15.99 -26.28
CA ILE A 11 25.14 14.64 -26.30
C ILE A 11 25.32 13.95 -24.94
N CYS A 12 26.49 14.06 -24.30
CA CYS A 12 26.69 13.52 -22.95
C CYS A 12 25.78 14.18 -21.90
N LEU A 13 25.60 15.49 -21.93
CA LEU A 13 24.70 16.20 -21.01
C LEU A 13 23.23 15.79 -21.22
N PHE A 14 22.79 15.65 -22.48
CA PHE A 14 21.46 15.14 -22.78
C PHE A 14 21.27 13.69 -22.30
N LEU A 15 22.25 12.81 -22.48
CA LEU A 15 22.21 11.44 -21.98
C LEU A 15 22.15 11.37 -20.45
N ILE A 16 22.94 12.21 -19.75
CA ILE A 16 22.94 12.26 -18.27
C ILE A 16 21.59 12.78 -17.74
N LEU A 17 21.00 13.79 -18.39
CA LEU A 17 19.67 14.30 -18.04
C LEU A 17 18.57 13.26 -18.31
N CYS A 18 18.62 12.55 -19.44
CA CYS A 18 17.67 11.49 -19.76
C CYS A 18 17.78 10.28 -18.83
N ILE A 19 18.99 9.89 -18.39
CA ILE A 19 19.17 8.77 -17.44
C ILE A 19 18.59 9.14 -16.07
N ASN A 20 18.72 10.39 -15.63
CA ASN A 20 18.16 10.84 -14.35
C ASN A 20 16.63 10.92 -14.37
N GLU A 21 16.01 11.26 -15.51
CA GLU A 21 14.54 11.24 -15.70
C GLU A 21 13.96 9.81 -15.74
N ILE A 22 14.66 8.84 -16.33
CA ILE A 22 14.20 7.43 -16.36
C ILE A 22 14.30 6.76 -14.99
N ARG A 23 15.13 7.30 -14.09
CA ARG A 23 15.17 6.92 -12.68
C ARG A 23 14.03 7.52 -11.87
N ALA A 24 12.96 7.98 -12.53
CA ALA A 24 11.66 8.30 -11.92
C ALA A 24 11.17 7.11 -11.08
N SER A 25 11.64 7.15 -9.83
CA SER A 25 11.15 6.55 -8.61
C SER A 25 9.86 5.78 -8.81
N CYS A 26 9.93 4.43 -8.83
CA CYS A 26 8.73 3.65 -8.56
C CYS A 26 8.19 4.14 -7.20
N PRO A 27 7.00 4.74 -7.14
CA PRO A 27 6.46 5.20 -5.87
C PRO A 27 6.31 3.97 -4.96
N ASP A 28 6.68 4.11 -3.68
CA ASP A 28 6.55 3.04 -2.70
C ASP A 28 5.14 2.48 -2.74
N LYS A 29 5.02 1.16 -2.93
CA LYS A 29 3.72 0.47 -2.96
C LYS A 29 2.89 0.88 -1.73
N PRO A 30 1.67 1.40 -1.90
CA PRO A 30 0.76 1.58 -0.78
C PRO A 30 0.44 0.19 -0.21
N THR A 31 0.71 -0.01 1.08
CA THR A 31 0.42 -1.26 1.77
C THR A 31 -0.35 -0.97 3.04
N LEU A 32 -1.27 -1.87 3.38
CA LEU A 32 -2.09 -1.78 4.57
C LEU A 32 -1.28 -1.78 5.88
N ASN A 33 -0.03 -2.25 5.82
CA ASN A 33 0.88 -2.26 6.97
C ASN A 33 1.28 -0.85 7.42
N LYS A 34 1.24 0.15 6.53
CA LYS A 34 1.54 1.56 6.89
C LYS A 34 0.50 2.13 7.86
N GLN A 35 -0.72 1.60 7.85
CA GLN A 35 -1.84 2.01 8.70
C GLN A 35 -1.97 1.19 9.99
N LYS A 36 -1.08 0.19 10.18
CA LYS A 36 -1.22 -0.79 11.24
C LYS A 36 -0.53 -0.34 12.54
N THR A 37 -1.26 -0.45 13.64
CA THR A 37 -0.70 -0.46 14.99
C THR A 37 -0.89 -1.83 15.63
N THR A 38 0.21 -2.54 15.85
CA THR A 38 0.21 -3.91 16.42
C THR A 38 -0.18 -3.93 17.91
N ASP A 39 -0.87 -4.99 18.34
CA ASP A 39 -1.30 -5.24 19.72
C ASP A 39 -2.07 -4.05 20.33
N ARG A 40 -2.90 -3.42 19.51
CA ARG A 40 -3.78 -2.32 19.87
C ARG A 40 -5.19 -2.61 19.38
N LYS A 41 -6.16 -2.17 20.17
CA LYS A 41 -7.58 -2.28 19.86
C LYS A 41 -8.28 -0.99 20.25
N LEU A 42 -9.09 -0.47 19.33
CA LEU A 42 -10.01 0.62 19.58
C LEU A 42 -11.34 0.04 20.10
N LEU A 43 -11.81 0.54 21.24
CA LEU A 43 -13.01 0.07 21.94
C LEU A 43 -14.22 0.95 21.64
N LEU A 44 -15.42 0.45 21.95
CA LEU A 44 -16.70 1.20 22.00
C LEU A 44 -17.27 1.70 20.67
N HIS A 45 -16.47 1.79 19.61
CA HIS A 45 -16.89 2.35 18.31
C HIS A 45 -17.11 1.29 17.21
N SER A 46 -17.10 0.01 17.57
CA SER A 46 -17.38 -1.08 16.63
C SER A 46 -18.85 -1.05 16.22
N ILE A 47 -19.08 -0.81 14.93
CA ILE A 47 -20.41 -0.80 14.31
C ILE A 47 -20.75 -2.13 13.63
N GLN A 48 -19.75 -2.96 13.37
CA GLN A 48 -19.93 -4.29 12.78
C GLN A 48 -18.81 -5.23 13.19
N VAL A 49 -19.17 -6.46 13.56
CA VAL A 49 -18.21 -7.55 13.85
C VAL A 49 -18.38 -8.63 12.80
N ILE A 50 -17.29 -9.04 12.16
CA ILE A 50 -17.29 -10.04 11.09
C ILE A 50 -16.26 -11.13 11.41
N ARG A 51 -16.68 -12.39 11.41
CA ARG A 51 -15.85 -13.54 11.79
C ARG A 51 -15.44 -14.36 10.57
N GLY A 52 -14.35 -15.11 10.71
CA GLY A 52 -13.86 -16.03 9.67
C GLY A 52 -13.02 -15.36 8.59
N PHE A 53 -12.51 -14.15 8.85
CA PHE A 53 -11.67 -13.41 7.91
C PHE A 53 -10.24 -13.96 7.92
N LEU A 54 -9.70 -14.31 6.76
CA LEU A 54 -8.36 -14.89 6.67
C LEU A 54 -7.25 -13.83 6.69
N SER A 55 -7.58 -12.56 6.43
CA SER A 55 -6.59 -11.48 6.37
C SER A 55 -7.16 -10.09 6.70
N PRO A 56 -6.30 -9.14 7.13
CA PRO A 56 -6.68 -7.74 7.30
C PRO A 56 -7.05 -7.05 5.98
N TYR A 57 -6.66 -7.58 4.82
CA TYR A 57 -7.09 -7.05 3.53
C TYR A 57 -8.58 -7.27 3.28
N GLN A 58 -9.13 -8.39 3.75
CA GLN A 58 -10.58 -8.60 3.68
C GLN A 58 -11.31 -7.59 4.60
N CYS A 59 -10.77 -7.30 5.78
CA CYS A 59 -11.30 -6.23 6.65
C CYS A 59 -11.29 -4.87 5.96
N ALA A 60 -10.21 -4.56 5.25
CA ALA A 60 -10.09 -3.34 4.48
C ALA A 60 -11.11 -3.25 3.34
N ASP A 61 -11.41 -4.36 2.65
CA ASP A 61 -12.48 -4.42 1.64
C ASP A 61 -13.87 -4.23 2.28
N ALA A 62 -14.13 -4.87 3.42
CA ALA A 62 -15.38 -4.68 4.16
C ALA A 62 -15.55 -3.22 4.63
N CYS A 63 -14.47 -2.62 5.13
CA CYS A 63 -14.41 -1.21 5.50
C CYS A 63 -14.67 -0.29 4.30
N LEU A 64 -14.07 -0.57 3.13
CA LEU A 64 -14.30 0.20 1.90
C LEU A 64 -15.77 0.20 1.45
N ARG A 65 -16.50 -0.88 1.74
CA ARG A 65 -17.91 -1.04 1.38
C ARG A 65 -18.89 -0.39 2.36
N ASP A 66 -18.48 -0.08 3.58
CA ASP A 66 -19.30 0.65 4.56
C ASP A 66 -18.83 2.11 4.66
N SER A 67 -19.66 3.04 4.18
CA SER A 67 -19.34 4.47 4.16
C SER A 67 -19.12 5.09 5.54
N ARG A 68 -19.51 4.40 6.62
CA ARG A 68 -19.27 4.85 8.00
C ARG A 68 -17.92 4.38 8.52
N CYS A 69 -17.27 3.42 7.88
CA CYS A 69 -15.99 2.91 8.34
C CYS A 69 -14.93 4.00 8.28
N LYS A 70 -14.15 4.12 9.36
CA LYS A 70 -12.96 5.01 9.42
C LYS A 70 -11.71 4.28 9.88
N SER A 71 -11.87 3.18 10.60
CA SER A 71 -10.80 2.29 11.07
C SER A 71 -11.36 0.88 11.30
N PHE A 72 -10.52 -0.12 11.50
CA PHE A 72 -10.96 -1.44 11.94
C PHE A 72 -9.96 -2.12 12.88
N ASN A 73 -10.45 -2.99 13.76
CA ASN A 73 -9.61 -3.92 14.52
C ASN A 73 -9.57 -5.28 13.82
N PHE A 74 -8.41 -5.92 13.80
CA PHE A 74 -8.24 -7.28 13.31
C PHE A 74 -7.69 -8.18 14.42
N LYS A 75 -8.47 -9.18 14.84
CA LYS A 75 -7.98 -10.26 15.69
C LYS A 75 -7.22 -11.25 14.83
N ARG A 76 -5.92 -11.38 15.07
CA ARG A 76 -5.09 -12.42 14.48
C ARG A 76 -5.48 -13.78 15.05
N LYS A 77 -5.40 -14.80 14.20
CA LYS A 77 -5.45 -16.19 14.66
C LYS A 77 -4.19 -16.50 15.46
N GLN A 78 -4.34 -16.88 16.73
CA GLN A 78 -3.20 -17.24 17.59
C GLN A 78 -3.05 -18.76 17.70
N GLU A 79 -4.16 -19.48 17.85
CA GLU A 79 -4.20 -20.95 17.92
C GLU A 79 -4.95 -21.57 16.73
N SER A 80 -4.87 -22.90 16.56
CA SER A 80 -5.50 -23.60 15.43
C SER A 80 -7.01 -23.41 15.36
N ASP A 81 -7.65 -23.24 16.52
CA ASP A 81 -9.10 -23.18 16.67
C ASP A 81 -9.61 -21.74 16.81
N ASP A 82 -8.68 -20.78 16.88
CA ASP A 82 -9.00 -19.37 16.95
C ASP A 82 -9.59 -18.90 15.61
N ILE A 83 -10.72 -18.18 15.71
CA ILE A 83 -11.35 -17.53 14.57
C ILE A 83 -10.85 -16.09 14.53
N SER A 84 -10.24 -15.73 13.41
CA SER A 84 -9.92 -14.34 13.10
C SER A 84 -11.21 -13.52 13.01
N GLU A 85 -11.14 -12.30 13.54
CA GLU A 85 -12.29 -11.41 13.66
C GLU A 85 -11.93 -10.01 13.16
N CYS A 86 -12.89 -9.38 12.51
CA CYS A 86 -12.85 -8.00 12.08
C CYS A 86 -13.85 -7.19 12.88
N GLU A 87 -13.46 -6.05 13.42
CA GLU A 87 -14.38 -5.08 13.99
C GLU A 87 -14.27 -3.77 13.23
N ILE A 88 -15.31 -3.40 12.49
CA ILE A 88 -15.39 -2.15 11.73
C ILE A 88 -15.76 -1.03 12.68
N ASN A 89 -14.97 0.04 12.72
CA ASN A 89 -15.20 1.18 13.59
C ASN A 89 -15.62 2.41 12.79
N ASN A 90 -16.50 3.23 13.37
CA ASN A 90 -16.98 4.47 12.76
C ASN A 90 -16.17 5.73 13.13
N VAL A 91 -15.06 5.57 13.84
CA VAL A 91 -14.15 6.65 14.25
C VAL A 91 -12.70 6.32 13.91
N LYS A 92 -11.89 7.37 13.76
CA LYS A 92 -10.42 7.26 13.74
C LYS A 92 -9.87 7.25 15.15
N TRP A 93 -8.63 6.80 15.37
CA TRP A 93 -7.98 6.94 16.68
C TRP A 93 -7.94 8.41 17.11
N SER A 94 -7.59 9.32 16.20
CA SER A 94 -7.54 10.76 16.49
C SER A 94 -8.88 11.39 16.92
N GLU A 95 -10.00 10.70 16.73
CA GLU A 95 -11.35 11.14 17.12
C GLU A 95 -11.81 10.51 18.46
N THR A 96 -11.02 9.62 19.06
CA THR A 96 -11.35 8.94 20.33
C THR A 96 -10.93 9.73 21.56
N VAL A 97 -11.53 9.39 22.71
CA VAL A 97 -11.06 9.90 24.01
C VAL A 97 -9.95 9.03 24.60
N ALA A 98 -9.19 9.61 25.54
CA ALA A 98 -8.11 8.89 26.21
C ALA A 98 -8.62 7.61 26.88
N GLY A 99 -7.94 6.49 26.61
CA GLY A 99 -8.28 5.18 27.17
C GLY A 99 -9.12 4.27 26.27
N GLU A 100 -9.66 4.76 25.15
CA GLU A 100 -10.42 3.93 24.22
C GLU A 100 -9.54 3.09 23.28
N VAL A 101 -8.28 3.50 23.07
CA VAL A 101 -7.28 2.68 22.39
C VAL A 101 -6.39 1.99 23.41
N VAL A 102 -6.61 0.69 23.59
CA VAL A 102 -5.95 -0.12 24.61
C VAL A 102 -4.92 -1.06 24.00
N HIS A 103 -3.93 -1.42 24.81
CA HIS A 103 -3.08 -2.56 24.47
C HIS A 103 -3.88 -3.84 24.57
N ARG A 104 -3.87 -4.65 23.51
CA ARG A 104 -4.54 -5.95 23.49
C ARG A 104 -3.79 -6.90 22.58
N THR A 105 -3.07 -7.84 23.18
CA THR A 105 -2.28 -8.84 22.45
C THR A 105 -3.13 -9.62 21.44
N GLY A 106 -2.60 -9.80 20.24
CA GLY A 106 -3.26 -10.52 19.15
C GLY A 106 -4.28 -9.69 18.37
N TRP A 107 -4.47 -8.42 18.71
CA TRP A 107 -5.32 -7.48 17.99
C TRP A 107 -4.49 -6.38 17.35
N ASP A 108 -4.73 -6.09 16.09
CA ASP A 108 -4.08 -4.99 15.39
C ASP A 108 -5.13 -3.95 15.00
N LEU A 109 -4.85 -2.67 15.24
CA LEU A 109 -5.68 -1.54 14.85
C LEU A 109 -5.18 -1.00 13.50
N TYR A 110 -6.08 -0.88 12.54
CA TYR A 110 -5.82 -0.26 11.24
C TYR A 110 -6.62 1.05 11.16
N ASP A 111 -5.92 2.17 11.15
CA ASP A 111 -6.50 3.52 11.23
C ASP A 111 -6.17 4.37 9.99
N GLU A 112 -6.76 5.56 9.89
CA GLU A 112 -6.55 6.48 8.76
C GLU A 112 -6.92 5.87 7.40
N LEU A 113 -7.94 5.02 7.40
CA LEU A 113 -8.46 4.37 6.21
C LEU A 113 -9.48 5.28 5.53
N ASP A 114 -9.03 6.14 4.62
CA ASP A 114 -9.94 6.81 3.70
C ASP A 114 -10.15 5.97 2.42
N SER A 115 -11.28 6.21 1.75
CA SER A 115 -11.65 5.47 0.55
C SER A 115 -10.62 5.60 -0.58
N GLY A 116 -9.91 6.73 -0.67
CA GLY A 116 -8.83 6.92 -1.66
C GLY A 116 -7.64 6.03 -1.37
N ARG A 117 -7.21 5.93 -0.11
CA ARG A 117 -6.11 5.07 0.34
C ARG A 117 -6.42 3.60 0.16
N LEU A 118 -7.63 3.17 0.52
CA LEU A 118 -8.05 1.79 0.32
C LEU A 118 -8.12 1.45 -1.18
N GLN A 119 -8.67 2.34 -2.00
CA GLN A 119 -8.64 2.18 -3.46
C GLN A 119 -7.22 2.11 -4.00
N GLU A 120 -6.29 2.96 -3.56
CA GLU A 120 -4.88 2.89 -3.95
C GLU A 120 -4.25 1.53 -3.63
N ILE A 121 -4.53 0.98 -2.44
CA ILE A 121 -4.02 -0.33 -2.01
C ILE A 121 -4.57 -1.46 -2.90
N PHE A 122 -5.83 -1.38 -3.33
CA PHE A 122 -6.47 -2.45 -4.12
C PHE A 122 -6.28 -2.31 -5.63
N LEU A 123 -6.19 -1.08 -6.16
CA LEU A 123 -6.22 -0.79 -7.60
C LEU A 123 -4.85 -0.61 -8.25
N TYR A 124 -3.74 -0.54 -7.49
CA TYR A 124 -2.40 -0.45 -8.05
C TYR A 124 -1.66 -1.79 -7.91
N PRO A 125 -1.72 -2.68 -8.94
CA PRO A 125 -0.90 -3.88 -8.99
C PRO A 125 0.57 -3.50 -9.16
N SER A 126 1.46 -4.29 -8.57
CA SER A 126 2.92 -4.19 -8.68
C SER A 126 3.49 -4.35 -10.11
N ALA A 127 2.64 -4.56 -11.13
CA ALA A 127 3.05 -4.82 -12.51
C ALA A 127 3.39 -3.54 -13.31
N SER A 128 3.05 -2.35 -12.83
CA SER A 128 3.40 -1.10 -13.55
C SER A 128 4.89 -0.74 -13.50
N CYS A 129 5.72 -1.50 -12.79
CA CYS A 129 7.19 -1.38 -12.79
C CYS A 129 7.88 -2.64 -13.35
N GLU A 130 7.23 -3.44 -14.22
CA GLU A 130 7.99 -4.38 -15.05
C GLU A 130 8.71 -3.58 -16.14
N LEU A 131 10.02 -3.37 -15.97
CA LEU A 131 10.89 -3.01 -17.08
C LEU A 131 10.62 -3.99 -18.23
N SER A 132 10.16 -3.49 -19.37
CA SER A 132 10.17 -4.26 -20.60
C SER A 132 11.56 -4.88 -20.78
N PRO A 133 11.69 -6.21 -20.95
CA PRO A 133 12.96 -6.75 -21.41
C PRO A 133 13.25 -6.12 -22.77
N GLN A 134 14.42 -5.51 -22.89
CA GLN A 134 14.90 -4.90 -24.14
C GLN A 134 14.64 -5.88 -25.29
N ARG A 135 13.79 -5.49 -26.23
CA ARG A 135 13.64 -6.17 -27.51
C ARG A 135 14.94 -5.91 -28.27
N VAL A 136 15.91 -6.82 -28.15
CA VAL A 136 17.14 -6.80 -28.95
C VAL A 136 16.72 -6.98 -30.42
N PRO A 137 17.07 -6.06 -31.34
CA PRO A 137 16.82 -6.30 -32.76
C PRO A 137 17.69 -7.47 -33.23
N LEU A 138 17.05 -8.47 -33.84
CA LEU A 138 17.72 -9.54 -34.56
C LEU A 138 18.48 -8.91 -35.75
N PRO A 139 19.76 -9.24 -36.00
CA PRO A 139 20.45 -8.74 -37.18
C PRO A 139 19.82 -9.36 -38.44
N GLU A 140 19.27 -8.52 -39.31
CA GLU A 140 18.85 -8.92 -40.65
C GLU A 140 20.08 -9.33 -41.47
N HIS A 141 19.96 -10.48 -42.12
CA HIS A 141 20.96 -11.06 -43.00
C HIS A 141 21.29 -10.13 -44.19
N LEU A 142 22.59 -9.94 -44.42
CA LEU A 142 23.13 -9.54 -45.72
C LEU A 142 23.03 -10.73 -46.69
N GLY A 143 22.11 -10.64 -47.63
CA GLY A 143 22.14 -11.31 -48.93
C GLY A 143 22.30 -10.27 -50.02
#